data_AF-A0AAV6IZH6-F1
#
_entry.id   AF-A0AAV6IZH6-F1
#
_cell.length_a   1.000
_cell.length_b   1.000
_cell.length_c   1.000
_cell.angle_alpha   90.00
_cell.angle_beta   90.00
_cell.angle_gamma   90.00
#
_symmetry.space_group_name_H-M   'P 1'
#
loop_
_entity.id
_entity.type
_entity.pdbx_description
1 polymer ?
#
loop_
_entity_poly.entity_id
_entity_poly.type
_entity_poly.pdbx_seq_one_letter_code
_entity_poly.pdbx_strand_id
1 'polypeptide(L)' 'MAYATARLVVTVQTFDSYTSTDKDALPMPSVMKAPIRPDIVTHVHSLVSKNSRQPYAVSAKSWQLDIH' A
#
# COMPACT_ATOMS: atom_id res chain seq x y z
N MET A 1 -22.34 -4.73 -19.86
CA MET A 1 -22.77 -6.07 -19.38
C MET A 1 -22.47 -6.16 -17.89
N ALA A 2 -23.49 -6.18 -17.03
CA ALA A 2 -23.32 -6.27 -15.59
C ALA A 2 -23.09 -7.74 -15.18
N TYR A 3 -21.92 -8.06 -14.65
CA TYR A 3 -21.64 -9.38 -14.09
C TYR A 3 -22.31 -9.49 -12.71
N ALA A 4 -23.20 -10.47 -12.53
CA ALA A 4 -23.81 -10.75 -11.24
C ALA A 4 -22.74 -11.16 -10.23
N THR A 5 -22.47 -10.31 -9.25
CA THR A 5 -21.47 -10.59 -8.22
C THR A 5 -22.13 -11.37 -7.09
N ALA A 6 -21.70 -12.61 -6.84
CA ALA A 6 -21.98 -13.24 -5.56
C ALA A 6 -21.48 -12.30 -4.43
N ARG A 7 -22.31 -12.02 -3.43
CA ARG A 7 -21.88 -11.30 -2.22
C ARG A 7 -21.08 -12.30 -1.38
N LEU A 8 -19.81 -12.48 -1.75
CA LEU A 8 -18.85 -13.24 -0.97
C LEU A 8 -18.81 -12.68 0.46
N VAL A 9 -18.70 -13.56 1.45
CA VAL A 9 -18.73 -13.24 2.88
C VAL A 9 -17.40 -13.68 3.49
N VAL A 10 -16.88 -12.89 4.44
CA VAL A 10 -15.67 -13.18 5.21
C VAL A 10 -16.07 -13.53 6.63
N THR A 11 -15.48 -14.59 7.20
CA THR A 11 -15.71 -15.02 8.58
C THR A 11 -14.65 -14.43 9.50
N VAL A 12 -15.07 -13.81 10.59
CA VAL A 12 -14.17 -13.35 11.66
C VAL A 12 -13.74 -14.55 12.50
N GLN A 13 -12.44 -14.71 12.70
CA GLN A 13 -11.86 -15.76 13.54
C GLN A 13 -11.31 -15.14 14.82
N THR A 14 -11.69 -15.65 15.99
CA THR A 14 -11.15 -15.25 17.29
C THR A 14 -9.84 -16.00 17.57
N PHE A 15 -8.81 -15.31 18.06
CA PHE A 15 -7.47 -15.87 18.22
C PHE A 15 -7.34 -16.87 19.39
N ASP A 16 -8.19 -16.76 20.43
CA ASP A 16 -8.04 -17.47 21.72
C ASP A 16 -8.81 -18.81 21.80
N SER A 17 -9.66 -19.11 20.82
CA SER A 17 -10.63 -20.19 20.99
C SER A 17 -10.88 -20.94 19.69
N TYR A 18 -10.29 -22.14 19.61
CA TYR A 18 -10.55 -23.13 18.56
C TYR A 18 -12.01 -23.67 18.58
N THR A 19 -12.80 -23.25 19.57
CA THR A 19 -14.18 -23.69 19.84
C THR A 19 -15.21 -22.55 19.88
N SER A 20 -14.80 -21.30 19.67
CA SER A 20 -15.76 -20.18 19.62
C SER A 20 -16.70 -20.36 18.43
N THR A 21 -17.98 -20.56 18.74
CA THR A 21 -19.05 -20.77 17.75
C THR A 21 -19.64 -19.46 17.23
N ASP A 22 -19.26 -18.32 17.83
CA ASP A 22 -19.57 -16.98 17.30
C ASP A 22 -18.71 -16.70 16.06
N LYS A 23 -19.27 -17.07 14.91
CA LYS A 23 -18.71 -16.80 13.59
C LYS A 23 -19.45 -15.64 12.98
N ASP A 24 -19.04 -14.43 13.35
CA ASP A 24 -19.54 -13.23 12.69
C ASP A 24 -19.13 -13.24 11.21
N ALA A 25 -20.15 -13.17 10.36
CA ALA A 25 -20.02 -13.19 8.92
C ALA A 25 -20.25 -11.77 8.40
N LEU A 26 -19.20 -11.16 7.85
CA LEU A 26 -19.24 -9.83 7.29
C LEU A 26 -19.23 -9.87 5.76
N PRO A 27 -19.94 -8.97 5.07
CA PRO A 27 -19.86 -8.89 3.62
C PRO A 27 -18.43 -8.54 3.18
N MET A 28 -17.97 -9.17 2.10
CA MET A 28 -16.65 -8.88 1.54
C MET A 28 -16.54 -7.41 1.12
N PRO A 29 -15.50 -6.68 1.58
CA PRO A 29 -15.26 -5.30 1.16
C PRO A 29 -15.12 -5.16 -0.35
N SER A 30 -15.70 -4.10 -0.92
CA SER A 30 -15.67 -3.85 -2.37
C SER A 30 -14.24 -3.71 -2.92
N VAL A 31 -13.30 -3.21 -2.12
CA VAL A 31 -11.89 -3.01 -2.52
C VAL A 31 -11.19 -4.33 -2.84
N MET A 32 -11.57 -5.44 -2.18
CA MET A 32 -10.98 -6.76 -2.45
C MET A 32 -11.35 -7.32 -3.84
N LYS A 33 -12.39 -6.79 -4.48
CA LYS A 33 -12.80 -7.14 -5.84
C LYS A 33 -12.22 -6.20 -6.91
N ALA A 34 -11.48 -5.17 -6.51
CA ALA A 34 -10.90 -4.22 -7.44
C ALA A 34 -9.86 -4.90 -8.34
N PRO A 35 -9.73 -4.49 -9.62
CA PRO A 35 -8.70 -5.02 -10.50
C PRO A 35 -7.31 -4.71 -9.94
N ILE A 36 -6.46 -5.73 -9.85
CA ILE A 36 -5.09 -5.59 -9.35
C ILE A 36 -4.22 -5.00 -10.47
N ARG A 37 -3.73 -3.78 -10.26
CA ARG A 37 -2.89 -3.03 -11.21
C ARG A 37 -1.48 -2.82 -10.66
N PRO A 38 -0.56 -3.79 -10.86
CA PRO A 38 0.80 -3.67 -10.32
C PRO A 38 1.58 -2.50 -10.95
N ASP A 39 1.28 -2.13 -12.20
CA ASP A 39 1.86 -0.98 -12.90
C ASP A 39 1.66 0.33 -12.12
N ILE A 40 0.43 0.60 -11.67
CA ILE A 40 0.08 1.80 -10.92
C ILE A 40 0.75 1.78 -9.54
N VAL A 41 0.69 0.63 -8.84
CA VAL A 41 1.24 0.50 -7.49
C VAL A 41 2.74 0.78 -7.50
N THR A 42 3.48 0.21 -8.46
CA THR A 42 4.92 0.45 -8.60
C THR A 42 5.22 1.91 -8.94
N HIS A 43 4.44 2.53 -9.85
CA HIS A 43 4.62 3.93 -10.22
C HIS A 43 4.44 4.87 -9.02
N VAL A 44 3.32 4.76 -8.32
CA VAL A 44 3.02 5.60 -7.15
C VAL A 44 4.02 5.36 -6.03
N HIS A 45 4.38 4.10 -5.76
CA HIS A 45 5.39 3.77 -4.76
C HIS A 45 6.74 4.43 -5.06
N SER A 46 7.16 4.48 -6.33
CA SER A 46 8.40 5.18 -6.73
C SER A 46 8.34 6.68 -6.42
N LEU A 47 7.20 7.33 -6.69
CA LEU A 47 7.02 8.76 -6.44
C LEU A 47 7.03 9.08 -4.95
N VAL A 48 6.29 8.30 -4.15
CA VAL A 48 6.24 8.45 -2.69
C VAL A 48 7.64 8.25 -2.08
N SER A 49 8.38 7.23 -2.53
CA SER A 49 9.74 6.93 -2.07
C SER A 49 10.78 7.97 -2.48
N LYS A 50 10.52 8.80 -3.49
CA LYS A 50 11.39 9.93 -3.86
C LYS A 50 11.10 11.15 -2.99
N ASN A 51 9.84 11.37 -2.62
CA ASN A 51 9.41 12.53 -1.84
C ASN A 51 9.92 12.51 -0.39
N SER A 52 10.15 11.32 0.19
CA SER A 52 10.66 11.19 1.57
C SER A 52 12.15 11.47 1.73
N ARG A 53 12.88 11.73 0.64
CA ARG A 53 14.33 11.92 0.66
C ARG A 53 14.66 13.36 1.03
N GLN A 54 15.68 13.54 1.86
CA GLN A 54 16.26 14.86 2.09
C GLN A 54 17.19 15.23 0.92
N PRO A 55 17.12 16.46 0.38
CA PRO A 55 18.04 16.91 -0.65
C PRO A 55 19.44 17.07 -0.05
N TYR A 56 20.45 16.60 -0.79
CA TYR A 56 21.86 16.72 -0.41
C TYR A 56 22.65 17.29 -1.59
N ALA A 57 23.57 18.22 -1.30
CA ALA A 57 24.44 18.85 -2.29
C ALA A 57 25.80 19.17 -1.67
N VAL A 58 26.84 19.23 -2.50
CA VAL A 58 28.17 19.71 -2.07
C VAL A 58 28.12 21.23 -1.89
N SER A 59 28.90 21.74 -0.93
CA SER A 59 29.03 23.18 -0.73
C SER A 59 29.46 23.87 -2.03
N ALA A 60 28.72 24.91 -2.44
CA ALA A 60 29.01 25.67 -3.65
C ALA A 60 30.41 26.32 -3.64
N LYS A 61 31.05 26.46 -2.47
CA LYS A 61 32.37 27.06 -2.30
C LYS A 61 33.51 26.04 -2.26
N SER A 62 33.22 24.73 -2.34
CA SER A 62 34.21 23.67 -2.16
C SER A 62 35.32 23.67 -3.22
N TRP A 63 35.06 24.23 -4.40
CA TRP A 63 36.01 24.30 -5.52
C TRP A 63 36.71 25.67 -5.66
N GLN A 64 36.34 26.65 -4.82
CA GLN A 64 36.82 28.04 -4.97
C GLN A 64 38.01 28.37 -4.06
N LEU A 65 38.42 27.46 -3.17
CA LEU A 65 39.50 27.72 -2.20
C LEU A 65 40.91 27.26 -2.65
N ASP A 66 41.06 26.68 -3.84
CA ASP A 66 42.34 26.14 -4.34
C ASP A 66 43.13 27.10 -5.26
N ILE A 67 42.79 28.41 -5.34
CA ILE A 67 43.42 29.39 -6.26
C ILE A 67 44.23 30.52 -5.53
N HIS A 68 44.82 30.25 -4.38
CA HIS A 68 45.87 31.14 -3.82
C HIS A 68 47.10 30.34 -3.41
#